data_AF-A0A1H8U3S6-F1
#
_entry.id   AF-A0A1H8U3S6-F1
#
_cell.length_a   1.000
_cell.length_b   1.000
_cell.length_c   1.000
_cell.angle_alpha   90.00
_cell.angle_beta   90.00
_cell.angle_gamma   90.00
#
_symmetry.space_group_name_H-M   'P 1'
#
loop_
_entity.id
_entity.type
_entity.pdbx_description
1 polymer ?
#
loop_
_entity_poly.entity_id
_entity_poly.type
_entity_poly.pdbx_seq_one_letter_code
_entity_poly.pdbx_strand_id
1 'polypeptide(L)' 'MEKATLTVSETAQYLGIGINTAYNLVNNKIIPCIKIGRQFRIPKSGLDEWLIYNSHQLK' A
#
# COMPACT_ATOMS: atom_id res chain seq x y z
N MET A 1 -7.60 -15.93 11.16
CA MET A 1 -7.18 -16.05 9.75
C MET A 1 -6.59 -14.70 9.34
N GLU A 2 -5.35 -14.69 8.84
CA GLU A 2 -4.67 -13.45 8.46
C GLU A 2 -5.29 -12.89 7.15
N LYS A 3 -5.51 -11.58 7.07
CA LYS A 3 -6.06 -10.97 5.85
C LYS A 3 -4.96 -10.89 4.79
N ALA A 4 -5.25 -11.35 3.57
CA ALA A 4 -4.31 -11.24 2.44
C ALA A 4 -4.13 -9.78 1.94
N THR A 5 -5.06 -8.89 2.28
CA THR A 5 -5.09 -7.50 1.81
C THR A 5 -5.32 -6.52 2.95
N LEU A 6 -4.69 -5.35 2.85
CA LEU A 6 -4.84 -4.19 3.73
C LEU A 6 -5.78 -3.14 3.10
N THR A 7 -6.45 -2.37 3.93
CA THR A 7 -7.10 -1.11 3.53
C THR A 7 -6.07 0.01 3.41
N VAL A 8 -6.47 1.17 2.85
CA VAL A 8 -5.60 2.35 2.80
C VAL A 8 -5.18 2.79 4.21
N SER A 9 -6.09 2.68 5.18
CA SER A 9 -5.80 3.00 6.58
C SER A 9 -4.81 2.03 7.21
N GLU A 10 -5.01 0.72 7.03
CA GLU A 10 -4.06 -0.29 7.51
C GLU A 10 -2.70 -0.14 6.81
N THR A 11 -2.68 0.22 5.52
CA THR A 11 -1.44 0.50 4.76
C THR A 11 -0.71 1.72 5.32
N ALA A 12 -1.42 2.78 5.67
CA ALA A 12 -0.82 3.96 6.29
C ALA A 12 -0.13 3.62 7.61
N GLN A 13 -0.81 2.82 8.45
CA GLN A 13 -0.26 2.32 9.71
C GLN A 13 0.93 1.38 9.48
N TYR A 14 0.84 0.49 8.49
CA TYR A 14 1.89 -0.46 8.14
C TYR A 14 3.17 0.23 7.68
N LEU A 15 3.03 1.27 6.85
CA LEU A 15 4.15 2.04 6.31
C LEU A 15 4.64 3.14 7.28
N GLY A 16 3.92 3.41 8.37
CA GLY A 16 4.24 4.51 9.29
C GLY A 16 4.05 5.90 8.67
N ILE A 17 3.13 6.06 7.70
CA ILE A 17 2.88 7.32 6.98
C ILE A 17 1.49 7.89 7.30
N GLY A 18 1.31 9.18 7.01
CA GLY A 18 0.00 9.82 7.11
C GLY A 18 -1.02 9.22 6.15
N ILE A 19 -2.30 9.19 6.56
CA ILE A 19 -3.41 8.64 5.76
C ILE A 19 -3.54 9.32 4.39
N ASN A 20 -3.32 10.63 4.32
CA ASN A 20 -3.34 11.40 3.07
C ASN A 20 -2.22 10.95 2.12
N THR A 21 -1.03 10.67 2.65
CA THR A 21 0.09 10.12 1.87
C THR A 21 -0.26 8.75 1.33
N ALA A 22 -0.86 7.87 2.15
CA ALA A 22 -1.32 6.57 1.69
C ALA A 22 -2.36 6.69 0.57
N TYR A 23 -3.33 7.60 0.68
CA TYR A 23 -4.28 7.88 -0.40
C TYR A 23 -3.59 8.41 -1.66
N ASN A 24 -2.61 9.31 -1.52
CA ASN A 24 -1.84 9.80 -2.66
C ASN A 24 -1.08 8.66 -3.35
N LEU A 25 -0.46 7.75 -2.60
CA LEU A 25 0.24 6.59 -3.17
C LEU A 25 -0.72 5.66 -3.93
N VAL A 26 -1.91 5.42 -3.38
CA VAL A 26 -2.95 4.59 -4.03
C VAL A 26 -3.52 5.27 -5.26
N ASN A 27 -3.88 6.56 -5.17
CA ASN A 27 -4.48 7.33 -6.28
C ASN A 27 -3.50 7.52 -7.44
N ASN A 28 -2.22 7.73 -7.13
CA ASN A 28 -1.15 7.84 -8.13
C ASN A 28 -0.63 6.47 -8.59
N LYS A 29 -1.21 5.35 -8.13
CA LYS A 29 -0.81 3.97 -8.46
C LYS A 29 0.68 3.70 -8.21
N ILE A 30 1.24 4.34 -7.19
CA ILE A 30 2.65 4.15 -6.78
C ILE A 30 2.81 2.79 -6.11
N ILE A 31 1.85 2.41 -5.26
CA ILE A 31 1.82 1.11 -4.57
C ILE A 31 0.81 0.17 -5.23
N PRO A 32 1.01 -1.16 -5.15
CA PRO A 32 0.06 -2.11 -5.68
C PRO A 32 -1.27 -2.01 -4.94
N CYS A 33 -2.34 -1.78 -5.68
CA CYS A 33 -3.69 -1.68 -5.12
C CYS A 33 -4.72 -2.26 -6.08
N ILE A 34 -5.78 -2.82 -5.50
CA ILE A 34 -6.92 -3.42 -6.20
C ILE A 34 -8.17 -2.69 -5.70
N LYS A 35 -8.99 -2.19 -6.63
CA LYS A 35 -10.28 -1.59 -6.29
C LYS A 35 -11.34 -2.68 -6.24
N ILE A 36 -11.86 -2.96 -5.05
CA ILE A 36 -12.95 -3.93 -4.84
C ILE A 36 -14.19 -3.15 -4.39
N GLY A 37 -15.14 -3.00 -5.31
CA GLY A 37 -16.30 -2.15 -5.13
C GLY A 37 -15.91 -0.68 -4.92
N ARG A 38 -16.28 -0.14 -3.74
CA ARG A 38 -15.97 1.25 -3.35
C ARG A 38 -14.66 1.41 -2.57
N GLN A 39 -13.96 0.31 -2.25
CA GLN A 39 -12.79 0.36 -1.40
C GLN A 39 -11.53 -0.08 -2.15
N PHE A 40 -10.40 0.51 -1.79
CA PHE A 40 -9.09 0.02 -2.20
C PHE A 40 -8.61 -1.06 -1.23
N ARG A 41 -7.97 -2.08 -1.80
CA ARG A 41 -7.35 -3.21 -1.12
C ARG A 41 -5.92 -3.35 -1.62
N ILE A 42 -4.98 -3.32 -0.70
CA ILE A 42 -3.54 -3.37 -0.95
C ILE A 42 -3.10 -4.79 -0.60
N PRO A 43 -2.69 -5.64 -1.56
CA PRO A 43 -2.17 -6.96 -1.23
C PRO A 43 -0.89 -6.81 -0.40
N LYS A 44 -0.83 -7.46 0.76
CA LYS A 44 0.30 -7.35 1.68
C LYS A 44 1.60 -7.79 1.00
N SER A 45 1.57 -8.94 0.32
CA SER A 45 2.71 -9.47 -0.45
C SER A 45 3.22 -8.48 -1.50
N GLY A 46 2.32 -7.87 -2.27
CA GLY A 46 2.71 -6.87 -3.27
C GLY A 46 3.30 -5.60 -2.64
N LEU A 47 2.76 -5.17 -1.49
CA LEU A 47 3.30 -4.03 -0.77
C LEU A 47 4.71 -4.29 -0.24
N ASP A 48 4.96 -5.51 0.27
CA ASP A 48 6.28 -5.94 0.73
C ASP A 48 7.30 -5.99 -0.43
N GLU A 49 6.91 -6.54 -1.58
CA GLU A 49 7.73 -6.52 -2.81
C GLU A 49 8.05 -5.08 -3.25
N TRP A 50 7.06 -4.19 -3.19
CA TRP A 50 7.24 -2.78 -3.53
C TRP A 50 8.24 -2.09 -2.58
N LEU A 51 8.19 -2.36 -1.28
CA LEU A 51 9.14 -1.82 -0.31
C LEU A 51 10.58 -2.24 -0.62
N ILE A 52 10.78 -3.52 -0.92
CA ILE A 52 12.10 -4.07 -1.27
C ILE A 52 12.62 -3.38 -2.54
N TYR A 53 11.78 -3.30 -3.58
CA TYR A 53 12.17 -2.68 -4.85
C TYR A 53 12.57 -1.20 -4.70
N ASN A 54 11.82 -0.43 -3.90
CA ASN A 54 12.09 1.00 -3.73
C ASN A 54 13.24 1.30 -2.75
N SER A 55 13.57 0.38 -1.83
CA SER A 55 14.71 0.55 -0.92
C SER A 55 16.05 0.70 -1.65
N HIS A 56 16.18 0.11 -2.85
CA HIS A 56 17.37 0.15 -3.68
C HIS A 56 17.50 1.41 -4.56
N GLN A 57 16.50 2.30 -4.56
CA GLN A 57 16.49 3.52 -5.37
C GLN A 57 17.08 4.74 -4.62
N LEU A 58 17.44 4.60 -3.34
CA LEU A 58 18.15 5.63 -2.58
C LEU A 58 19.63 5.65 -3.01
N LYS A 59 19.94 6.42 -4.04
CA LYS A 59 21.30 6.91 -4.35
C LYS A 59 21.50 8.30 -3.77
#